data_AF-A0A1S2AHL1-F1
#
_entry.id   AF-A0A1S2AHL1-F1
#
_cell.length_a   1.000
_cell.length_b   1.000
_cell.length_c   1.000
_cell.angle_alpha   90.00
_cell.angle_beta   90.00
_cell.angle_gamma   90.00
#
_symmetry.space_group_name_H-M   'P 1'
#
loop_
_entity.id
_entity.type
_entity.pdbx_description
1 polymer ?
#
loop_
_entity_poly.entity_id
_entity_poly.type
_entity_poly.pdbx_seq_one_letter_code
_entity_poly.pdbx_strand_id
1 'polypeptide(L)' 'MRASLRQKVIHVCQQKIAQKGENVGVSFYAFFANKNDDPELLMEAATWWIQTHKLDHFEKARKILQMVQAGQ' A
#
# COMPACT_ATOMS: atom_id res chain seq x y z
N MET A 1 2.09 9.71 -7.07
CA MET A 1 2.82 8.75 -6.22
C MET A 1 4.24 8.59 -6.75
N ARG A 2 5.27 8.74 -5.90
CA ARG A 2 6.68 8.51 -6.23
C ARG A 2 6.94 7.06 -6.63
N ALA A 3 7.95 6.84 -7.46
CA ALA A 3 8.34 5.50 -7.90
C ALA A 3 8.75 4.58 -6.73
N SER A 4 9.39 5.15 -5.70
CA SER A 4 9.77 4.43 -4.48
C SER A 4 8.56 3.89 -3.71
N LEU A 5 7.51 4.71 -3.53
CA LEU A 5 6.27 4.28 -2.88
C LEU A 5 5.58 3.20 -3.73
N ARG A 6 5.49 3.40 -5.05
CA ARG A 6 4.91 2.43 -5.99
C ARG A 6 5.55 1.05 -5.87
N GLN A 7 6.88 0.99 -5.95
CA GLN A 7 7.62 -0.26 -5.84
C GLN A 7 7.42 -0.95 -4.49
N LYS A 8 7.44 -0.16 -3.40
CA LYS A 8 7.22 -0.65 -2.04
C LYS A 8 5.83 -1.26 -1.87
N VAL A 9 4.78 -0.58 -2.35
CA VAL A 9 3.40 -1.09 -2.31
C VAL A 9 3.28 -2.40 -3.08
N ILE A 10 3.80 -2.45 -4.30
CA ILE A 10 3.77 -3.66 -5.14
C ILE A 10 4.43 -4.84 -4.41
N HIS A 11 5.65 -4.63 -3.91
CA HIS A 11 6.42 -5.68 -3.23
C HIS A 11 5.68 -6.23 -2.01
N VAL A 12 5.18 -5.36 -1.15
CA VAL A 12 4.49 -5.78 0.08
C VAL A 12 3.15 -6.46 -0.24
N CYS A 13 2.36 -5.94 -1.18
CA CYS A 13 1.12 -6.58 -1.59
C CYS A 13 1.36 -7.99 -2.15
N GLN A 14 2.36 -8.16 -3.01
CA GLN A 14 2.74 -9.47 -3.55
C GLN A 14 3.18 -10.44 -2.44
N GLN A 15 4.03 -9.98 -1.50
CA GLN A 15 4.44 -10.80 -0.36
C GLN A 15 3.25 -11.23 0.50
N LYS A 16 2.33 -10.32 0.81
CA LYS A 16 1.14 -10.63 1.61
C LYS A 16 0.23 -11.63 0.91
N ILE A 17 0.03 -11.47 -0.41
CA ILE A 17 -0.77 -12.41 -1.20
C ILE A 17 -0.12 -13.79 -1.22
N ALA A 18 1.20 -13.88 -1.43
CA ALA A 18 1.91 -15.14 -1.42
C ALA A 18 1.83 -15.86 -0.06
N GLN A 19 1.85 -15.12 1.05
CA GLN A 19 1.82 -15.68 2.40
C GLN A 19 0.41 -16.01 2.90
N LYS A 20 -0.60 -15.21 2.55
CA LYS A 20 -1.94 -15.25 3.16
C LYS A 20 -3.08 -15.45 2.16
N GLY A 21 -2.77 -15.57 0.88
CA GLY A 21 -3.73 -15.72 -0.21
C GLY A 21 -4.30 -14.40 -0.75
N GLU A 22 -5.02 -14.51 -1.86
CA GLU A 22 -5.56 -13.40 -2.66
C GLU A 22 -6.53 -12.47 -1.92
N ASN A 23 -7.19 -12.98 -0.87
CA ASN A 23 -8.18 -12.23 -0.10
C ASN A 23 -7.59 -11.48 1.10
N VAL A 24 -6.27 -11.48 1.28
CA VAL A 24 -5.62 -10.78 2.40
C VAL A 24 -5.92 -9.28 2.38
N GLY A 25 -6.38 -8.77 3.51
CA GLY A 25 -6.54 -7.34 3.75
C GLY A 25 -5.22 -6.69 4.18
N VAL A 26 -4.93 -5.50 3.65
CA VAL A 26 -3.78 -4.67 4.02
C VAL A 26 -4.23 -3.24 4.31
N SER A 27 -3.53 -2.58 5.21
CA SER A 27 -3.61 -1.13 5.41
C SER A 27 -2.33 -0.49 4.89
N PHE A 28 -2.31 0.83 4.64
CA PHE A 28 -1.09 1.51 4.20
C PHE A 28 0.07 1.38 5.19
N TYR A 29 -0.21 1.17 6.48
CA TYR A 29 0.81 0.89 7.49
C TYR A 29 1.59 -0.39 7.20
N ALA A 30 1.00 -1.36 6.50
CA ALA A 30 1.67 -2.61 6.15
C ALA A 30 2.92 -2.39 5.27
N PHE A 31 3.03 -1.24 4.61
CA PHE A 31 4.16 -0.89 3.75
C PHE A 31 5.41 -0.45 4.53
N PHE A 32 5.30 -0.24 5.84
CA PHE A 32 6.35 0.31 6.68
C PHE A 32 6.66 -0.65 7.84
N ALA A 33 7.94 -0.95 8.05
CA ALA A 33 8.38 -1.76 9.19
C ALA A 33 8.27 -0.96 10.51
N ASN A 34 8.61 0.34 10.45
CA ASN A 34 8.42 1.30 11.52
C ASN A 34 7.90 2.63 10.94
N LYS A 35 6.98 3.28 11.67
CA LYS A 35 6.36 4.55 11.29
C LYS A 35 7.35 5.72 11.17
N ASN A 36 8.54 5.60 11.76
CA ASN A 36 9.53 6.69 11.82
C ASN A 36 10.70 6.52 10.85
N ASP A 37 10.81 5.41 10.11
CA ASP A 37 11.96 5.15 9.23
C ASP A 37 11.98 6.10 8.03
N ASP A 38 10.80 6.40 7.48
CA ASP A 38 10.61 7.31 6.37
C ASP A 38 9.26 8.04 6.53
N PRO A 39 9.21 9.07 7.38
CA PRO A 39 7.97 9.75 7.72
C PRO A 39 7.36 10.45 6.50
N GLU A 40 8.16 10.95 5.56
CA GLU A 40 7.65 11.57 4.34
C GLU A 40 6.94 10.56 3.44
N LEU A 41 7.53 9.37 3.26
CA LEU A 41 6.92 8.30 2.49
C LEU A 41 5.66 7.74 3.17
N LEU A 42 5.64 7.68 4.50
CA LEU A 42 4.44 7.33 5.28
C LEU A 42 3.32 8.33 5.05
N MET A 43 3.62 9.63 5.12
CA MET A 43 2.63 10.69 4.90
C MET A 43 2.12 10.68 3.46
N GLU A 44 2.99 10.45 2.46
CA GLU A 44 2.58 10.27 1.07
C GLU A 44 1.63 9.07 0.90
N ALA A 45 1.95 7.93 1.52
CA ALA A 45 1.10 6.74 1.50
C ALA A 45 -0.26 7.01 2.15
N ALA A 46 -0.27 7.71 3.28
CA ALA A 46 -1.48 8.10 3.98
C ALA A 46 -2.35 9.06 3.15
N THR A 47 -1.75 10.07 2.51
CA THR A 47 -2.46 10.99 1.61
C THR A 47 -3.07 10.24 0.42
N TRP A 48 -2.29 9.38 -0.25
CA TRP A 48 -2.78 8.58 -1.37
C TRP A 48 -3.93 7.67 -0.95
N TRP A 49 -3.81 7.01 0.20
CA TRP A 49 -4.80 6.07 0.71
C TRP A 49 -6.09 6.74 1.20
N ILE A 50 -5.96 7.70 2.11
CA ILE A 50 -7.07 8.27 2.86
C ILE A 50 -7.71 9.43 2.11
N GLN A 51 -6.91 10.33 1.55
CA GLN A 51 -7.42 11.57 0.96
C GLN A 51 -7.72 11.42 -0.53
N THR A 52 -6.77 10.87 -1.30
CA THR A 52 -6.92 10.74 -2.76
C THR A 52 -7.94 9.66 -3.12
N HIS A 53 -7.75 8.44 -2.61
CA HIS A 53 -8.58 7.29 -3.00
C HIS A 53 -9.65 6.91 -1.98
N LYS A 54 -9.62 7.52 -0.78
CA LYS A 54 -10.63 7.34 0.29
C LYS A 54 -10.92 5.86 0.58
N LEU A 55 -9.84 5.09 0.63
CA LEU A 55 -9.90 3.66 0.89
C LEU A 55 -10.24 3.40 2.35
N ASP A 56 -10.88 2.25 2.60
CA ASP A 56 -11.17 1.81 3.96
C ASP A 56 -9.89 1.53 4.76
N HIS A 57 -10.03 1.34 6.08
CA HIS A 57 -8.89 1.06 6.95
C HIS A 57 -8.10 -0.19 6.50
N PHE A 58 -8.81 -1.17 5.94
CA PHE A 58 -8.23 -2.33 5.26
C PHE A 58 -8.84 -2.50 3.88
N GLU A 59 -7.99 -2.83 2.91
CA GLU A 59 -8.37 -3.14 1.54
C GLU A 59 -7.71 -4.42 1.09
N LYS A 60 -8.31 -5.12 0.12
CA LYS A 60 -7.70 -6.34 -0.44
C LYS A 60 -6.36 -5.99 -1.11
N ALA A 61 -5.29 -6.73 -0.78
CA ALA A 61 -3.98 -6.50 -1.37
C ALA A 61 -4.00 -6.57 -2.91
N ARG A 62 -4.83 -7.45 -3.50
CA ARG A 62 -5.02 -7.54 -4.95
C ARG A 62 -5.59 -6.25 -5.55
N LYS A 63 -6.56 -5.61 -4.87
CA LYS A 63 -7.17 -4.34 -5.31
C LYS A 63 -6.10 -3.24 -5.34
N ILE A 64 -5.32 -3.10 -4.26
CA ILE A 64 -4.26 -2.10 -4.17
C ILE A 64 -3.21 -2.31 -5.26
N LEU A 65 -2.78 -3.55 -5.48
CA LEU A 65 -1.81 -3.89 -6.51
C LEU A 65 -2.28 -3.45 -7.90
N GLN A 66 -3.55 -3.72 -8.24
CA GLN A 66 -4.15 -3.31 -9.51
C GLN A 66 -4.20 -1.79 -9.67
N MET A 67 -4.61 -1.05 -8.63
CA MET A 67 -4.66 0.41 -8.66
C MET A 67 -3.27 1.01 -8.95
N VAL A 68 -2.26 0.54 -8.22
CA VAL A 68 -0.88 1.02 -8.34
C VAL A 68 -0.26 0.67 -9.70
N GLN A 69 -0.55 -0.52 -10.25
CA GLN A 69 -0.12 -0.92 -11.60
C GLN A 69 -0.82 -0.12 -12.70
N ALA A 70 -2.10 0.23 -12.52
CA ALA A 70 -2.85 1.11 -13.41
C ALA A 70 -2.38 2.58 -13.34
N GLY A 71 -1.47 2.90 -12.43
CA GLY A 71 -0.87 4.22 -12.29
C GLY A 71 -1.67 5.22 -11.46
N GLN A 72 -2.64 4.73 -10.68
CA GLN A 72 -3.45 5.52 -9.76
C GLN A 72 -2.68 5.96 -8.51
#